data_AF-A0A1J1LUZ1-F1
#
_entry.id   AF-A0A1J1LUZ1-F1
#
_cell.length_a   1.000
_cell.length_b   1.000
_cell.length_c   1.000
_cell.angle_alpha   90.00
_cell.angle_beta   90.00
_cell.angle_gamma   90.00
#
_symmetry.space_group_name_H-M   'P 1'
#
loop_
_entity.id
_entity.type
_entity.pdbx_description
1 polymer ?
#
loop_
_entity_poly.entity_id
_entity_poly.type
_entity_poly.pdbx_seq_one_letter_code
_entity_poly.pdbx_strand_id
1 'polypeptide(L)'
;MSNAKWAAIVYGRTHEVDFRFIATPKDFKNDKFEKNWALNHILTTTRSASKLSGNPRWSLFKNECHCVVGVTCMVRELIGRATEETSEDLTKDSKGRPLYVFVGYVARVDKEHAFPPLPPYLGNNLKFFEPLYQYVRDVWFVKNYEEASKVPSFTEYQDLPEGEFSSLTDYDSDFSQSLNYQNRYKVFLWPDSEEYRQKLWMTVPRCKRPISLCLGLAGQKDVIDSPFLNGTAEDVVQQIKINKHSKQPDEWDGVDEALSSETSRQVPMQQQPIRSVDSRQETVRQQHQYHQRQTNEIDSQSPLGWIVEKGKEDLKRTVEDAQKVVAKGQDLLQSISEPVSADQTRDDLAQQKQPRYRDQISQPQQTRKTHNPDRYPKNFTSQQHQTEDFGFKPKQPETESQKSQQNETQQSDSVQNSDSQDWF
;
A
#
# COMPACT_ATOMS: atom_id res chain seq x y z
N MET A 1 -10.28 14.92 22.45
CA MET A 1 -9.15 14.67 21.53
C MET A 1 -9.55 15.26 20.19
N SER A 2 -8.72 16.10 19.56
CA SER A 2 -9.01 16.61 18.22
C SER A 2 -9.08 15.43 17.25
N ASN A 3 -10.12 15.36 16.42
CA ASN A 3 -10.21 14.35 15.38
C ASN A 3 -8.97 14.45 14.48
N ALA A 4 -8.32 13.31 14.24
CA ALA A 4 -7.20 13.26 13.33
C ALA A 4 -7.71 13.57 11.92
N LYS A 5 -6.99 14.42 11.20
CA LYS A 5 -7.29 14.73 9.81
C LYS A 5 -6.58 13.75 8.89
N TRP A 6 -7.25 13.39 7.81
CA TRP A 6 -6.82 12.39 6.86
C TRP A 6 -6.79 12.96 5.44
N ALA A 7 -5.80 12.55 4.66
CA ALA A 7 -5.65 12.85 3.24
C ALA A 7 -5.74 11.54 2.45
N ALA A 8 -6.24 11.59 1.22
CA ALA A 8 -6.37 10.38 0.41
C ALA A 8 -5.04 9.95 -0.24
N ILE A 9 -4.87 8.65 -0.39
CA ILE A 9 -3.79 8.03 -1.15
C ILE A 9 -4.36 6.95 -2.05
N VAL A 10 -4.13 7.08 -3.35
CA VAL A 10 -4.66 6.16 -4.36
C VAL A 10 -3.53 5.77 -5.30
N TYR A 11 -3.30 4.46 -5.40
CA TYR A 11 -2.33 3.88 -6.31
C TYR A 11 -3.02 2.83 -7.15
N GLY A 12 -2.93 2.97 -8.47
CA GLY A 12 -3.67 2.12 -9.38
C GLY A 12 -3.35 2.44 -10.82
N ARG A 13 -4.09 1.77 -11.70
CA ARG A 13 -4.06 1.99 -13.14
C ARG A 13 -5.44 2.44 -13.61
N THR A 14 -5.49 3.08 -14.77
CA THR A 14 -6.74 3.56 -15.39
C THR A 14 -7.01 2.79 -16.68
N HIS A 15 -7.97 3.25 -17.49
CA HIS A 15 -8.22 2.68 -18.82
C HIS A 15 -6.98 2.74 -19.72
N GLU A 16 -6.21 3.83 -19.61
CA GLU A 16 -5.18 4.22 -20.57
C GLU A 16 -3.75 4.18 -20.01
N VAL A 17 -3.60 4.24 -18.68
CA VAL A 17 -2.31 4.42 -18.02
C VAL A 17 -2.07 3.30 -17.03
N ASP A 18 -0.84 2.79 -17.03
CA ASP A 18 -0.41 1.73 -16.11
C ASP A 18 -0.26 2.26 -14.67
N PHE A 19 0.15 1.38 -13.75
CA PHE A 19 0.20 1.66 -12.33
C PHE A 19 1.02 2.90 -11.96
N ARG A 20 0.37 3.82 -11.25
CA ARG A 20 0.97 5.04 -10.69
C ARG A 20 0.20 5.49 -9.46
N PHE A 21 0.78 6.44 -8.74
CA PHE A 21 -0.02 7.25 -7.83
C PHE A 21 -0.98 8.11 -8.64
N ILE A 22 -2.27 8.01 -8.31
CA ILE A 22 -3.36 8.80 -8.86
C ILE A 22 -3.65 9.97 -7.91
N ALA A 23 -3.63 9.72 -6.61
CA ALA A 23 -3.78 10.74 -5.58
C ALA A 23 -2.78 10.51 -4.43
N THR A 24 -2.25 11.59 -3.85
CA THR A 24 -1.34 11.56 -2.70
C THR A 24 -1.55 12.77 -1.79
N PRO A 25 -1.21 12.68 -0.49
CA PRO A 25 -1.18 13.83 0.40
C PRO A 25 -0.31 14.97 -0.15
N LYS A 26 -0.69 16.22 0.13
CA LYS A 26 0.03 17.40 -0.36
C LYS A 26 1.49 17.48 0.12
N ASP A 27 1.77 17.00 1.32
CA ASP A 27 3.12 16.95 1.88
C ASP A 27 4.02 15.88 1.25
N PHE A 28 3.46 14.94 0.46
CA PHE A 28 4.26 13.97 -0.31
C PHE A 28 4.81 14.57 -1.62
N LYS A 29 4.40 15.79 -1.99
CA LYS A 29 4.77 16.41 -3.28
C LYS A 29 6.28 16.54 -3.48
N ASN A 30 6.97 17.04 -2.47
CA ASN A 30 8.41 17.27 -2.50
C ASN A 30 9.18 16.18 -1.74
N ASP A 31 8.46 15.33 -1.02
CA ASP A 31 9.04 14.29 -0.18
C ASP A 31 9.07 12.96 -0.92
N LYS A 32 10.17 12.73 -1.65
CA LYS A 32 10.43 11.47 -2.32
C LYS A 32 10.54 10.31 -1.32
N PHE A 33 10.98 10.57 -0.09
CA PHE A 33 11.14 9.55 0.93
C PHE A 33 9.78 9.02 1.37
N GLU A 34 8.85 9.89 1.76
CA GLU A 34 7.50 9.49 2.18
C GLU A 34 6.74 8.78 1.06
N LYS A 35 6.85 9.30 -0.17
CA LYS A 35 6.23 8.67 -1.33
C LYS A 35 6.78 7.27 -1.60
N ASN A 36 8.10 7.07 -1.54
CA ASN A 36 8.73 5.77 -1.74
C ASN A 36 8.44 4.81 -0.59
N TRP A 37 8.43 5.30 0.65
CA TRP A 37 8.08 4.54 1.83
C TRP A 37 6.67 3.95 1.70
N ALA A 38 5.67 4.77 1.37
CA ALA A 38 4.31 4.29 1.15
C ALA A 38 4.22 3.35 -0.06
N LEU A 39 4.89 3.69 -1.17
CA LEU A 39 4.91 2.87 -2.38
C LEU A 39 5.44 1.46 -2.12
N ASN A 40 6.52 1.30 -1.35
CA ASN A 40 7.09 0.00 -1.04
C ASN A 40 6.11 -0.93 -0.30
N HIS A 41 5.31 -0.35 0.60
CA HIS A 41 4.24 -1.09 1.28
C HIS A 41 3.13 -1.47 0.31
N ILE A 42 2.64 -0.50 -0.48
CA ILE A 42 1.58 -0.69 -1.46
C ILE A 42 1.97 -1.74 -2.52
N LEU A 43 3.19 -1.71 -3.05
CA LEU A 43 3.61 -2.67 -4.06
C LEU A 43 3.60 -4.11 -3.53
N THR A 44 3.91 -4.30 -2.25
CA THR A 44 3.87 -5.63 -1.63
C THR A 44 2.46 -6.22 -1.67
N THR A 45 1.43 -5.41 -1.40
CA THR A 45 0.05 -5.88 -1.42
C THR A 45 -0.41 -6.33 -2.81
N THR A 46 0.33 -6.03 -3.87
CA THR A 46 0.00 -6.39 -5.25
C THR A 46 0.71 -7.64 -5.79
N ARG A 47 1.69 -8.22 -5.05
CA ARG A 47 2.57 -9.31 -5.53
C ARG A 47 1.85 -10.58 -6.02
N SER A 48 0.67 -10.87 -5.47
CA SER A 48 -0.19 -11.96 -5.93
C SER A 48 -1.58 -11.42 -6.30
N ALA A 49 -1.64 -10.40 -7.16
CA ALA A 49 -2.86 -9.72 -7.56
C ALA A 49 -3.98 -10.65 -8.09
N SER A 50 -3.63 -11.80 -8.68
CA SER A 50 -4.61 -12.81 -9.13
C SER A 50 -5.42 -13.42 -7.99
N LYS A 51 -4.98 -13.29 -6.75
CA LYS A 51 -5.63 -13.77 -5.52
C LYS A 51 -6.43 -12.71 -4.79
N LEU A 52 -6.50 -11.48 -5.29
CA LEU A 52 -7.28 -10.40 -4.67
C LEU A 52 -8.79 -10.58 -4.77
N SER A 53 -9.27 -11.41 -5.72
CA SER A 53 -10.70 -11.59 -5.95
C SER A 53 -11.40 -12.17 -4.72
N GLY A 54 -12.28 -11.38 -4.11
CA GLY A 54 -13.01 -11.72 -2.88
C GLY A 54 -12.15 -11.67 -1.61
N ASN A 55 -10.87 -11.30 -1.72
CA ASN A 55 -9.87 -11.31 -0.66
C ASN A 55 -9.08 -9.98 -0.67
N PRO A 56 -9.70 -8.87 -0.25
CA PRO A 56 -9.02 -7.59 -0.15
C PRO A 56 -7.90 -7.67 0.89
N ARG A 57 -6.78 -7.01 0.58
CA ARG A 57 -5.63 -6.91 1.47
C ARG A 57 -5.66 -5.61 2.24
N TRP A 58 -5.94 -5.68 3.52
CA TRP A 58 -5.93 -4.52 4.40
C TRP A 58 -4.51 -4.22 4.86
N SER A 59 -4.13 -2.95 4.87
CA SER A 59 -2.79 -2.51 5.24
C SER A 59 -2.88 -1.36 6.23
N LEU A 60 -2.04 -1.46 7.26
CA LEU A 60 -1.83 -0.43 8.26
C LEU A 60 -0.32 -0.28 8.45
N PHE A 61 0.25 0.88 8.15
CA PHE A 61 1.67 1.10 8.33
C PHE A 61 1.96 2.53 8.77
N LYS A 62 2.90 2.66 9.71
CA LYS A 62 3.21 3.91 10.40
C LYS A 62 4.73 4.08 10.50
N ASN A 63 5.20 5.29 10.20
CA ASN A 63 6.55 5.77 10.51
C ASN A 63 6.47 6.90 11.57
N GLU A 64 7.52 7.69 11.74
CA GLU A 64 7.52 8.76 12.75
C GLU A 64 6.60 9.95 12.40
N CYS A 65 6.21 10.11 11.14
CA CYS A 65 5.49 11.31 10.66
C CYS A 65 4.07 11.02 10.17
N HIS A 66 3.83 9.81 9.65
CA HIS A 66 2.63 9.44 8.93
C HIS A 66 2.15 8.03 9.29
N CYS A 67 0.84 7.88 9.27
CA CYS A 67 0.13 6.61 9.38
C CYS A 67 -0.75 6.44 8.14
N VAL A 68 -0.65 5.28 7.49
CA VAL A 68 -1.48 4.93 6.33
C VAL A 68 -2.39 3.76 6.68
N VAL A 69 -3.67 3.92 6.35
CA VAL A 69 -4.70 2.89 6.41
C VAL A 69 -5.24 2.69 5.00
N GLY A 70 -5.25 1.48 4.47
CA GLY A 70 -5.77 1.27 3.12
C GLY A 70 -6.07 -0.18 2.79
N VAL A 71 -6.70 -0.37 1.64
CA VAL A 71 -7.05 -1.68 1.10
C VAL A 71 -6.56 -1.82 -0.33
N THR A 72 -6.04 -2.99 -0.66
CA THR A 72 -5.82 -3.43 -2.04
C THR A 72 -6.88 -4.42 -2.42
N CYS A 73 -7.64 -4.15 -3.48
CA CYS A 73 -8.78 -4.97 -3.87
C CYS A 73 -8.99 -4.95 -5.38
N MET A 74 -9.85 -5.83 -5.88
CA MET A 74 -10.33 -5.70 -7.24
C MET A 74 -11.30 -4.52 -7.32
N VAL A 75 -11.23 -3.71 -8.37
CA VAL A 75 -12.11 -2.52 -8.52
C VAL A 75 -13.59 -2.90 -8.46
N ARG A 76 -13.96 -4.05 -9.02
CA ARG A 76 -15.34 -4.57 -9.00
C ARG A 76 -15.89 -4.86 -7.58
N GLU A 77 -15.02 -5.04 -6.60
CA GLU A 77 -15.40 -5.23 -5.19
C GLU A 77 -15.57 -3.89 -4.48
N LEU A 78 -14.90 -2.86 -4.97
CA LEU A 78 -14.97 -1.51 -4.41
C LEU A 78 -16.21 -0.75 -4.88
N ILE A 79 -16.49 -0.76 -6.20
CA ILE A 79 -17.58 0.02 -6.81
C ILE A 79 -18.71 -0.83 -7.39
N GLY A 80 -18.68 -2.14 -7.15
CA GLY A 80 -19.59 -3.09 -7.77
C GLY A 80 -19.25 -3.41 -9.23
N ARG A 81 -20.10 -4.21 -9.88
CA ARG A 81 -20.00 -4.48 -11.32
C ARG A 81 -20.73 -3.37 -12.06
N ALA A 82 -20.18 -2.92 -13.18
CA ALA A 82 -20.91 -2.08 -14.12
C ALA A 82 -22.23 -2.78 -14.48
N THR A 83 -23.36 -2.13 -14.21
CA THR A 83 -24.65 -2.59 -14.72
C THR A 83 -24.69 -2.27 -16.21
N GLU A 84 -25.44 -3.06 -16.98
CA GLU A 84 -25.57 -2.91 -18.44
C GLU A 84 -26.09 -1.52 -18.87
N GLU A 85 -26.59 -0.72 -17.92
CA GLU A 85 -27.13 0.63 -18.13
C GLU A 85 -26.07 1.75 -18.14
N THR A 86 -24.85 1.51 -17.63
CA THR A 86 -23.75 2.48 -17.70
C THR A 86 -22.81 2.13 -18.85
N SER A 87 -22.59 3.05 -19.78
CA SER A 87 -21.82 2.80 -21.02
C SER A 87 -20.33 2.46 -20.83
N GLU A 88 -19.81 2.50 -19.60
CA GLU A 88 -18.37 2.40 -19.32
C GLU A 88 -18.07 1.39 -18.20
N ASP A 89 -17.38 0.29 -18.54
CA ASP A 89 -16.88 -0.67 -17.56
C ASP A 89 -15.61 -0.13 -16.87
N LEU A 90 -15.82 0.59 -15.76
CA LEU A 90 -14.74 1.14 -14.93
C LEU A 90 -13.89 0.07 -14.22
N THR A 91 -14.18 -1.22 -14.41
CA THR A 91 -13.48 -2.33 -13.75
C THR A 91 -12.43 -2.99 -14.63
N LYS A 92 -12.26 -2.53 -15.88
CA LYS A 92 -11.29 -3.07 -16.84
C LYS A 92 -10.51 -1.96 -17.54
N ASP A 93 -9.28 -2.26 -17.94
CA ASP A 93 -8.52 -1.36 -18.81
C ASP A 93 -8.93 -1.47 -20.29
N SER A 94 -8.29 -0.68 -21.14
CA SER A 94 -8.43 -0.70 -22.61
C SER A 94 -8.14 -2.06 -23.26
N LYS A 95 -7.52 -3.00 -22.55
CA LYS A 95 -7.25 -4.37 -23.01
C LYS A 95 -8.22 -5.39 -22.42
N GLY A 96 -9.27 -4.95 -21.73
CA GLY A 96 -10.25 -5.79 -21.06
C GLY A 96 -9.71 -6.51 -19.80
N ARG A 97 -8.53 -6.12 -19.28
CA ARG A 97 -7.94 -6.78 -18.10
C ARG A 97 -8.61 -6.24 -16.84
N PRO A 98 -9.04 -7.10 -15.90
CA PRO A 98 -9.62 -6.66 -14.62
C PRO A 98 -8.67 -5.76 -13.82
N LEU A 99 -9.18 -4.65 -13.31
CA LEU A 99 -8.40 -3.71 -12.50
C LEU A 99 -8.37 -4.10 -11.02
N TYR A 100 -7.23 -3.82 -10.40
CA TYR A 100 -7.08 -3.75 -8.95
C TYR A 100 -6.48 -2.40 -8.59
N VAL A 101 -6.73 -1.97 -7.36
CA VAL A 101 -6.35 -0.65 -6.87
C VAL A 101 -5.97 -0.74 -5.40
N PHE A 102 -5.03 0.09 -4.98
CA PHE A 102 -4.86 0.47 -3.58
C PHE A 102 -5.55 1.80 -3.34
N VAL A 103 -6.49 1.81 -2.40
CA VAL A 103 -7.19 3.02 -1.92
C VAL A 103 -7.02 3.12 -0.41
N GLY A 104 -6.69 4.30 0.09
CA GLY A 104 -6.47 4.49 1.51
C GLY A 104 -6.41 5.95 1.93
N TYR A 105 -6.18 6.12 3.22
CA TYR A 105 -6.07 7.40 3.89
C TYR A 105 -4.73 7.48 4.63
N VAL A 106 -4.16 8.69 4.65
CA VAL A 106 -2.94 9.06 5.36
C VAL A 106 -3.28 10.09 6.41
N ALA A 107 -2.85 9.87 7.64
CA ALA A 107 -2.90 10.87 8.70
C ALA A 107 -1.50 11.18 9.19
N ARG A 108 -1.33 12.38 9.74
CA ARG A 108 -0.10 12.76 10.43
C ARG A 108 -0.08 12.14 11.81
N VAL A 109 1.08 11.64 12.20
CA VAL A 109 1.35 11.16 13.55
C VAL A 109 1.65 12.37 14.43
N ASP A 110 1.11 12.39 15.63
CA ASP A 110 1.34 13.46 16.58
C ASP A 110 2.71 13.33 17.29
N LYS A 111 3.05 14.30 18.13
CA LYS A 111 4.32 14.29 18.89
C LYS A 111 4.40 13.13 19.89
N GLU A 112 3.27 12.53 20.26
CA GLU A 112 3.23 11.38 21.16
C GLU A 112 3.47 10.07 20.41
N HIS A 113 3.67 10.14 19.09
CA HIS A 113 3.81 9.04 18.16
C HIS A 113 2.63 8.06 18.21
N ALA A 114 1.47 8.56 18.67
CA ALA A 114 0.26 7.79 18.80
C ALA A 114 -0.37 7.55 17.42
N PHE A 115 -1.03 6.41 17.26
CA PHE A 115 -1.89 6.25 16.09
C PHE A 115 -3.07 7.23 16.19
N PRO A 116 -3.44 7.86 15.06
CA PRO A 116 -4.73 8.52 14.98
C PRO A 116 -5.86 7.49 15.20
N PRO A 117 -7.08 7.93 15.59
CA PRO A 117 -8.24 7.04 15.64
C PRO A 117 -8.39 6.29 14.32
N LEU A 118 -8.48 4.96 14.36
CA LEU A 118 -8.55 4.13 13.15
C LEU A 118 -9.99 3.72 12.81
N PRO A 119 -10.31 3.57 11.52
CA PRO A 119 -11.57 2.95 11.13
C PRO A 119 -11.62 1.48 11.59
N PRO A 120 -12.81 0.91 11.85
CA PRO A 120 -12.94 -0.49 12.17
C PRO A 120 -12.43 -1.37 11.02
N TYR A 121 -12.00 -2.56 11.38
CA TYR A 121 -11.84 -3.62 10.41
C TYR A 121 -13.22 -4.09 9.96
N LEU A 122 -13.51 -3.99 8.65
CA LEU A 122 -14.82 -4.32 8.08
C LEU A 122 -14.77 -5.54 7.15
N GLY A 123 -13.68 -6.32 7.17
CA GLY A 123 -13.53 -7.51 6.35
C GLY A 123 -13.64 -7.19 4.85
N ASN A 124 -14.64 -7.78 4.20
CA ASN A 124 -14.90 -7.59 2.78
C ASN A 124 -15.81 -6.38 2.48
N ASN A 125 -16.32 -5.69 3.49
CA ASN A 125 -17.11 -4.46 3.28
C ASN A 125 -16.15 -3.27 3.08
N LEU A 126 -16.01 -2.85 1.81
CA LEU A 126 -15.08 -1.80 1.39
C LEU A 126 -15.74 -0.42 1.25
N LYS A 127 -17.00 -0.25 1.68
CA LYS A 127 -17.77 1.01 1.52
C LYS A 127 -17.04 2.25 2.04
N PHE A 128 -16.28 2.12 3.13
CA PHE A 128 -15.48 3.20 3.69
C PHE A 128 -14.47 3.79 2.69
N PHE A 129 -13.93 2.96 1.79
CA PHE A 129 -12.94 3.39 0.79
C PHE A 129 -13.55 3.71 -0.58
N GLU A 130 -14.83 3.40 -0.81
CA GLU A 130 -15.51 3.60 -2.09
C GLU A 130 -15.41 5.05 -2.61
N PRO A 131 -15.58 6.10 -1.77
CA PRO A 131 -15.47 7.50 -2.24
C PRO A 131 -14.12 7.84 -2.87
N LEU A 132 -13.04 7.15 -2.46
CA LEU A 132 -11.70 7.38 -3.01
C LEU A 132 -11.56 6.96 -4.47
N TYR A 133 -12.47 6.12 -4.99
CA TYR A 133 -12.44 5.74 -6.39
C TYR A 133 -12.75 6.91 -7.34
N GLN A 134 -13.34 8.01 -6.82
CA GLN A 134 -13.56 9.23 -7.61
C GLN A 134 -12.26 9.75 -8.23
N TYR A 135 -11.13 9.68 -7.50
CA TYR A 135 -9.83 10.10 -8.03
C TYR A 135 -9.41 9.30 -9.28
N VAL A 136 -9.80 8.02 -9.36
CA VAL A 136 -9.53 7.18 -10.55
C VAL A 136 -10.46 7.58 -11.70
N ARG A 137 -11.75 7.85 -11.40
CA ARG A 137 -12.74 8.29 -12.39
C ARG A 137 -12.33 9.59 -13.07
N ASP A 138 -11.84 10.56 -12.30
CA ASP A 138 -11.45 11.88 -12.79
C ASP A 138 -10.33 11.83 -13.85
N VAL A 139 -9.50 10.78 -13.82
CA VAL A 139 -8.38 10.59 -14.76
C VAL A 139 -8.53 9.32 -15.60
N TRP A 140 -9.74 8.78 -15.71
CA TRP A 140 -9.99 7.46 -16.30
C TRP A 140 -9.45 7.35 -17.74
N PHE A 141 -9.71 8.36 -18.57
CA PHE A 141 -9.33 8.41 -19.99
C PHE A 141 -8.09 9.27 -20.29
N VAL A 142 -7.42 9.80 -19.26
CA VAL A 142 -6.19 10.59 -19.43
C VAL A 142 -5.12 9.73 -20.07
N LYS A 143 -4.54 10.18 -21.19
CA LYS A 143 -3.50 9.42 -21.91
C LYS A 143 -2.13 9.57 -21.27
N ASN A 144 -1.26 8.56 -21.45
CA ASN A 144 0.07 8.50 -20.83
C ASN A 144 1.06 9.62 -21.22
N TYR A 145 0.79 10.37 -22.29
CA TYR A 145 1.60 11.51 -22.71
C TYR A 145 1.14 12.82 -22.08
N GLU A 146 -0.08 12.87 -21.55
CA GLU A 146 -0.65 14.06 -20.90
C GLU A 146 0.00 14.29 -19.54
N GLU A 147 0.12 15.56 -19.13
CA GLU A 147 0.78 15.89 -17.86
C GLU A 147 0.00 15.36 -16.65
N ALA A 148 -1.33 15.33 -16.74
CA ALA A 148 -2.21 14.72 -15.75
C ALA A 148 -1.97 13.21 -15.56
N SER A 149 -1.26 12.55 -16.49
CA SER A 149 -0.82 11.15 -16.35
C SER A 149 0.48 10.97 -15.54
N LYS A 150 1.25 12.04 -15.35
CA LYS A 150 2.57 12.01 -14.69
C LYS A 150 2.52 12.53 -13.26
N VAL A 151 1.62 13.48 -13.00
CA VAL A 151 1.49 14.13 -11.70
C VAL A 151 0.24 13.59 -10.99
N PRO A 152 0.35 13.08 -9.76
CA PRO A 152 -0.82 12.71 -8.96
C PRO A 152 -1.58 13.95 -8.51
N SER A 153 -2.88 13.80 -8.28
CA SER A 153 -3.69 14.81 -7.60
C SER A 153 -3.23 14.93 -6.14
N PHE A 154 -3.05 16.16 -5.65
CA PHE A 154 -2.67 16.41 -4.26
C PHE A 154 -3.90 16.61 -3.40
N THR A 155 -3.98 15.87 -2.30
CA THR A 155 -5.17 15.85 -1.43
C THR A 155 -4.86 16.55 -0.11
N GLU A 156 -5.80 17.36 0.36
CA GLU A 156 -5.69 18.06 1.65
C GLU A 156 -6.12 17.15 2.81
N TYR A 157 -5.58 17.42 4.00
CA TYR A 157 -5.98 16.73 5.23
C TYR A 157 -7.31 17.27 5.73
N GLN A 158 -8.33 16.41 5.77
CA GLN A 158 -9.70 16.74 6.14
C GLN A 158 -10.22 15.75 7.18
N ASP A 159 -11.27 16.14 7.90
CA ASP A 159 -11.96 15.21 8.78
C ASP A 159 -12.68 14.15 7.93
N LEU A 160 -12.60 12.89 8.34
CA LEU A 160 -13.39 11.84 7.71
C LEU A 160 -14.83 11.94 8.19
N PRO A 161 -15.83 11.55 7.36
CA PRO A 161 -17.23 11.57 7.76
C PRO A 161 -17.40 10.89 9.12
N GLU A 162 -18.05 11.58 10.07
CA GLU A 162 -18.25 11.06 11.43
C GLU A 162 -19.13 9.81 11.38
N GLY A 163 -18.53 8.68 11.72
CA GLY A 163 -19.18 7.39 11.78
C GLY A 163 -18.11 6.33 11.61
N GLU A 164 -18.00 5.43 12.59
CA GLU A 164 -17.09 4.28 12.53
C GLU A 164 -15.61 4.61 12.82
N PHE A 165 -15.30 5.26 13.93
CA PHE A 165 -13.98 5.08 14.57
C PHE A 165 -14.18 4.24 15.82
N SER A 166 -13.52 3.08 15.88
CA SER A 166 -13.66 2.19 17.03
C SER A 166 -12.96 2.78 18.24
N SER A 167 -13.67 2.90 19.37
CA SER A 167 -13.02 3.06 20.66
C SER A 167 -12.30 1.75 21.00
N LEU A 168 -10.98 1.82 21.18
CA LEU A 168 -10.11 0.68 21.49
C LEU A 168 -10.39 0.15 22.91
N THR A 169 -11.54 -0.50 23.12
CA THR A 169 -12.04 -0.85 24.46
C THR A 169 -11.61 -2.23 24.94
N ASP A 170 -11.37 -3.20 24.06
CA ASP A 170 -10.84 -4.52 24.45
C ASP A 170 -9.33 -4.61 24.23
N TYR A 171 -8.57 -4.68 25.33
CA TYR A 171 -7.12 -4.82 25.32
C TYR A 171 -6.71 -6.22 25.74
N ASP A 172 -6.23 -7.00 24.79
CA ASP A 172 -5.44 -8.18 25.09
C ASP A 172 -3.95 -7.76 25.19
N SER A 173 -3.48 -7.57 26.43
CA SER A 173 -2.09 -7.22 26.71
C SER A 173 -1.10 -8.26 26.22
N ASP A 174 -1.50 -9.52 26.25
CA ASP A 174 -0.62 -10.65 25.95
C ASP A 174 -0.41 -10.76 24.44
N PHE A 175 -1.47 -10.48 23.66
CA PHE A 175 -1.37 -10.41 22.21
C PHE A 175 -0.46 -9.26 21.74
N SER A 176 -0.42 -8.13 22.45
CA SER A 176 0.45 -7.00 22.10
C SER A 176 1.94 -7.31 22.17
N GLN A 177 2.36 -8.18 23.10
CA GLN A 177 3.75 -8.61 23.24
C GLN A 177 4.19 -9.52 22.09
N SER A 178 3.23 -10.11 21.37
CA SER A 178 3.49 -11.00 20.24
C SER A 178 3.77 -10.25 18.93
N LEU A 179 3.57 -8.93 18.87
CA LEU A 179 3.83 -8.13 17.67
C LEU A 179 5.33 -7.92 17.43
N ASN A 180 5.74 -7.94 16.16
CA ASN A 180 7.07 -7.50 15.76
C ASN A 180 7.06 -5.99 15.49
N TYR A 181 7.77 -5.25 16.33
CA TYR A 181 8.02 -3.82 16.16
C TYR A 181 9.50 -3.45 16.31
N GLN A 182 10.39 -4.45 16.48
CA GLN A 182 11.82 -4.24 16.75
C GLN A 182 12.72 -4.82 15.66
N ASN A 183 12.33 -5.96 15.06
CA ASN A 183 13.21 -6.69 14.16
C ASN A 183 12.79 -6.51 12.71
N ARG A 184 13.40 -5.54 12.02
CA ARG A 184 13.13 -5.28 10.59
C ARG A 184 13.46 -6.43 9.64
N TYR A 185 14.33 -7.35 10.08
CA TYR A 185 14.76 -8.53 9.33
C TYR A 185 13.84 -9.73 9.50
N LYS A 186 12.76 -9.59 10.28
CA LYS A 186 11.76 -10.63 10.47
C LYS A 186 10.36 -10.14 10.12
N VAL A 187 9.51 -11.07 9.73
CA VAL A 187 8.06 -10.87 9.61
C VAL A 187 7.39 -11.90 10.50
N PHE A 188 6.46 -11.45 11.33
CA PHE A 188 5.63 -12.35 12.13
C PHE A 188 4.32 -12.54 11.37
N LEU A 189 3.95 -13.80 11.16
CA LEU A 189 2.75 -14.16 10.42
C LEU A 189 1.81 -15.00 11.28
N TRP A 190 0.53 -14.73 11.13
CA TRP A 190 -0.56 -15.48 11.73
C TRP A 190 -1.44 -16.13 10.66
N PRO A 191 -2.24 -17.14 11.03
CA PRO A 191 -3.27 -17.67 10.15
C PRO A 191 -4.23 -16.59 9.67
N ASP A 192 -4.63 -16.68 8.42
CA ASP A 192 -5.58 -15.74 7.81
C ASP A 192 -7.03 -16.07 8.16
N SER A 193 -7.40 -15.85 9.43
CA SER A 193 -8.77 -15.94 9.93
C SER A 193 -9.31 -14.57 10.32
N GLU A 194 -10.62 -14.40 10.27
CA GLU A 194 -11.30 -13.16 10.70
C GLU A 194 -10.90 -12.77 12.13
N GLU A 195 -10.78 -13.76 13.02
CA GLU A 195 -10.34 -13.57 14.40
C GLU A 195 -8.94 -12.93 14.48
N TYR A 196 -7.94 -13.48 13.79
CA TYR A 196 -6.59 -12.94 13.81
C TYR A 196 -6.50 -11.59 13.11
N ARG A 197 -7.22 -11.40 12.01
CA ARG A 197 -7.30 -10.11 11.32
C ARG A 197 -7.83 -9.02 12.24
N GLN A 198 -8.94 -9.29 12.93
CA GLN A 198 -9.53 -8.33 13.86
C GLN A 198 -8.66 -8.08 15.09
N LYS A 199 -8.08 -9.13 15.70
CA LYS A 199 -7.12 -8.98 16.82
C LYS A 199 -5.93 -8.12 16.42
N LEU A 200 -5.26 -8.41 15.31
CA LEU A 200 -4.11 -7.64 14.83
C LEU A 200 -4.49 -6.18 14.54
N TRP A 201 -5.64 -5.94 13.90
CA TRP A 201 -6.12 -4.58 13.60
C TRP A 201 -6.35 -3.73 14.85
N MET A 202 -6.87 -4.35 15.93
CA MET A 202 -7.13 -3.66 17.20
C MET A 202 -5.89 -3.49 18.07
N THR A 203 -4.85 -4.33 17.90
CA THR A 203 -3.65 -4.30 18.74
C THR A 203 -2.56 -3.40 18.18
N VAL A 204 -2.29 -3.44 16.87
CA VAL A 204 -1.23 -2.63 16.23
C VAL A 204 -1.28 -1.13 16.55
N PRO A 205 -2.46 -0.47 16.63
CA PRO A 205 -2.55 0.97 16.89
C PRO A 205 -2.05 1.39 18.27
N ARG A 206 -1.90 0.43 19.19
CA ARG A 206 -1.37 0.65 20.54
C ARG A 206 0.15 0.76 20.55
N CYS A 207 0.82 0.41 19.44
CA CYS A 207 2.26 0.54 19.31
C CYS A 207 2.64 2.01 19.04
N LYS A 208 3.47 2.58 19.91
CA LYS A 208 4.02 3.94 19.71
C LYS A 208 5.15 3.98 18.69
N ARG A 209 5.82 2.87 18.43
CA ARG A 209 6.93 2.78 17.47
C ARG A 209 6.42 2.62 16.03
N PRO A 210 7.28 2.83 15.02
CA PRO A 210 7.01 2.43 13.65
C PRO A 210 6.62 0.96 13.58
N ILE A 211 5.54 0.68 12.87
CA ILE A 211 4.99 -0.66 12.74
C ILE A 211 4.23 -0.77 11.43
N SER A 212 4.21 -1.97 10.88
CA SER A 212 3.51 -2.26 9.63
C SER A 212 2.82 -3.62 9.71
N LEU A 213 1.59 -3.65 9.21
CA LEU A 213 0.66 -4.77 9.20
C LEU A 213 0.04 -4.92 7.80
N CYS A 214 0.06 -6.15 7.27
CA CYS A 214 -0.70 -6.51 6.06
C CYS A 214 -1.56 -7.74 6.32
N LEU A 215 -2.87 -7.61 6.16
CA LEU A 215 -3.85 -8.68 6.36
C LEU A 215 -4.30 -9.24 5.00
N GLY A 216 -4.55 -10.54 4.92
CA GLY A 216 -5.10 -11.20 3.73
C GLY A 216 -4.06 -11.53 2.65
N LEU A 217 -2.83 -11.85 3.04
CA LEU A 217 -1.80 -12.25 2.08
C LEU A 217 -2.10 -13.64 1.53
N ALA A 218 -1.84 -13.84 0.23
CA ALA A 218 -2.10 -15.14 -0.41
C ALA A 218 -1.10 -16.22 0.02
N GLY A 219 0.05 -15.82 0.56
CA GLY A 219 0.99 -16.75 1.16
C GLY A 219 2.25 -16.10 1.69
N GLN A 220 3.06 -16.88 2.41
CA GLN A 220 4.30 -16.44 3.06
C GLN A 220 5.28 -15.76 2.11
N LYS A 221 5.37 -16.24 0.86
CA LYS A 221 6.27 -15.67 -0.16
C LYS A 221 6.00 -14.20 -0.48
N ASP A 222 4.78 -13.72 -0.29
CA ASP A 222 4.41 -12.34 -0.60
C ASP A 222 5.14 -11.35 0.34
N VAL A 223 5.55 -11.79 1.54
CA VAL A 223 6.15 -10.91 2.57
C VAL A 223 7.65 -11.05 2.78
N ILE A 224 8.32 -12.03 2.17
CA ILE A 224 9.73 -12.31 2.47
C ILE A 224 10.62 -11.09 2.20
N ASP A 225 10.35 -10.35 1.12
CA ASP A 225 11.07 -9.10 0.80
C ASP A 225 10.17 -7.87 0.95
N SER A 226 9.28 -7.89 1.93
CA SER A 226 8.36 -6.78 2.18
C SER A 226 8.81 -5.85 3.30
N PRO A 227 8.33 -4.59 3.32
CA PRO A 227 8.52 -3.71 4.46
C PRO A 227 7.57 -4.02 5.63
N PHE A 228 6.63 -4.97 5.47
CA PHE A 228 5.74 -5.36 6.55
C PHE A 228 6.49 -6.08 7.67
N LEU A 229 6.10 -5.81 8.93
CA LEU A 229 6.64 -6.48 10.12
C LEU A 229 5.68 -7.57 10.63
N ASN A 230 4.39 -7.39 10.39
CA ASN A 230 3.32 -8.27 10.84
C ASN A 230 2.34 -8.54 9.69
N GLY A 231 1.68 -9.69 9.70
CA GLY A 231 0.60 -9.94 8.76
C GLY A 231 -0.12 -11.26 8.94
N THR A 232 -1.14 -11.48 8.11
CA THR A 232 -1.83 -12.78 8.02
C THR A 232 -1.65 -13.37 6.62
N ALA A 233 -1.51 -14.68 6.53
CA ALA A 233 -1.35 -15.37 5.25
C ALA A 233 -2.14 -16.68 5.18
N GLU A 234 -2.73 -16.98 4.02
CA GLU A 234 -3.60 -18.15 3.81
C GLU A 234 -2.89 -19.49 4.06
N ASP A 235 -1.60 -19.58 3.75
CA ASP A 235 -0.78 -20.79 3.88
C ASP A 235 -0.11 -20.94 5.26
N VAL A 236 -0.52 -20.13 6.24
CA VAL A 236 -0.01 -20.16 7.63
C VAL A 236 -1.06 -20.81 8.53
N VAL A 237 -0.74 -21.96 9.13
CA VAL A 237 -1.67 -22.70 10.00
C VAL A 237 -1.55 -22.35 11.49
N GLN A 238 -0.40 -21.80 11.89
CA GLN A 238 -0.12 -21.32 13.24
C GLN A 238 0.84 -20.14 13.17
N GLN A 239 0.96 -19.36 14.23
CA GLN A 239 1.88 -18.22 14.23
C GLN A 239 3.32 -18.67 13.94
N ILE A 240 3.97 -18.00 12.99
CA ILE A 240 5.36 -18.25 12.60
C ILE A 240 6.17 -16.96 12.49
N LYS A 241 7.49 -17.09 12.50
CA LYS A 241 8.45 -16.00 12.29
C LYS A 241 9.32 -16.35 11.08
N ILE A 242 9.33 -15.47 10.08
CA ILE A 242 10.10 -15.65 8.84
C ILE A 242 11.21 -14.62 8.78
N ASN A 243 12.40 -15.04 8.34
CA ASN A 243 13.51 -14.12 8.06
C ASN A 243 13.36 -13.54 6.65
N LYS A 244 13.61 -12.24 6.51
CA LYS A 244 13.66 -11.58 5.19
C LYS A 244 14.94 -11.98 4.46
N HIS A 245 14.90 -12.07 3.12
CA HIS A 245 16.08 -12.43 2.34
C HIS A 245 17.07 -11.27 2.20
N SER A 246 16.62 -10.02 2.36
CA SER A 246 17.51 -8.88 2.25
C SER A 246 18.27 -8.58 3.55
N LYS A 247 19.59 -8.77 3.49
CA LYS A 247 20.53 -7.84 4.14
C LYS A 247 20.56 -6.58 3.28
N GLN A 248 19.64 -5.64 3.45
CA GLN A 248 19.94 -4.28 2.99
C GLN A 248 21.01 -3.68 3.91
N PRO A 249 21.96 -2.89 3.38
CA PRO A 249 22.96 -2.22 4.21
C PRO A 249 22.27 -1.24 5.15
N ASP A 250 22.69 -1.25 6.41
CA ASP A 250 22.34 -0.25 7.41
C ASP A 250 22.83 1.13 6.92
N GLU A 251 21.94 1.96 6.38
CA GLU A 251 22.25 3.37 6.08
C GLU A 251 21.16 4.33 6.59
N TRP A 252 20.30 3.86 7.50
CA TRP A 252 19.25 4.68 8.13
C TRP A 252 19.32 4.72 9.67
N ASP A 253 20.29 4.04 10.28
CA ASP A 253 20.50 4.07 11.73
C ASP A 253 21.64 5.04 12.06
N GLY A 254 21.33 6.32 12.16
CA GLY A 254 22.36 7.34 12.39
C GLY A 254 21.86 8.67 12.94
N VAL A 255 20.73 8.70 13.67
CA VAL A 255 20.28 9.91 14.38
C VAL A 255 19.80 9.65 15.82
N ASP A 256 19.66 8.41 16.27
CA ASP A 256 18.95 8.11 17.52
C ASP A 256 19.78 8.09 18.81
N GLU A 257 21.07 8.47 18.80
CA GLU A 257 21.91 8.35 20.00
C GLU A 257 22.82 9.57 20.28
N ALA A 258 22.37 10.79 20.00
CA ALA A 258 23.09 12.02 20.37
C ALA A 258 22.25 13.13 21.03
N LEU A 259 21.01 12.85 21.45
CA LEU A 259 20.13 13.82 22.10
C LEU A 259 19.72 13.39 23.51
N SER A 260 20.70 12.94 24.30
CA SER A 260 20.49 12.71 25.73
C SER A 260 21.77 12.86 26.55
N SER A 261 22.54 13.92 26.32
CA SER A 261 23.45 14.49 27.33
C SER A 261 24.09 15.76 26.79
N GLU A 262 23.59 16.94 27.18
CA GLU A 262 24.50 17.97 27.67
C GLU A 262 23.78 19.03 28.50
N THR A 263 24.18 19.02 29.76
CA THR A 263 23.78 19.90 30.85
C THR A 263 24.47 21.27 30.70
N SER A 264 23.71 22.33 30.95
CA SER A 264 24.11 23.65 31.46
C SER A 264 25.53 24.17 31.12
N ARG A 265 25.60 25.14 30.22
CA ARG A 265 26.54 26.27 30.36
C ARG A 265 25.84 27.59 30.02
N GLN A 266 25.61 28.38 31.07
CA GLN A 266 25.32 29.82 30.96
C GLN A 266 26.57 30.55 30.46
N VAL A 267 26.42 31.44 29.48
CA VAL A 267 27.38 32.52 29.18
C VAL A 267 26.59 33.79 28.82
N PRO A 268 26.99 34.97 29.31
CA PRO A 268 26.11 36.13 29.43
C PRO A 268 26.03 37.01 28.19
N MET A 269 24.92 37.76 28.11
CA MET A 269 24.71 38.91 27.23
C MET A 269 25.86 39.92 27.33
N GLN A 270 26.53 40.17 26.20
CA GLN A 270 27.21 41.45 25.96
C GLN A 270 26.64 42.11 24.71
N GLN A 271 26.21 43.36 24.89
CA GLN A 271 25.80 44.27 23.83
C GLN A 271 27.03 44.72 23.03
N GLN A 272 26.91 44.77 21.71
CA GLN A 272 27.83 45.49 20.84
C GLN A 272 27.05 46.41 19.89
N PRO A 273 27.56 47.62 19.59
CA PRO A 273 26.80 48.70 18.99
C PRO A 273 26.82 48.70 17.46
N ILE A 274 25.83 49.39 16.90
CA ILE A 274 25.64 49.68 15.48
C ILE A 274 26.81 50.52 14.92
N ARG A 275 27.51 50.04 13.87
CA ARG A 275 28.18 50.92 12.88
C ARG A 275 28.24 50.32 11.46
N SER A 276 27.72 51.15 10.56
CA SER A 276 28.09 51.47 9.16
C SER A 276 28.31 50.39 8.08
N VAL A 277 27.68 50.70 6.95
CA VAL A 277 27.72 50.13 5.61
C VAL A 277 29.09 50.35 4.96
N ASP A 278 29.86 49.27 4.74
CA ASP A 278 30.73 49.02 3.57
C ASP A 278 31.64 47.81 3.85
N SER A 279 31.21 46.58 3.50
CA SER A 279 32.10 45.40 3.51
C SER A 279 31.61 44.16 2.76
N ARG A 280 30.72 44.31 1.75
CA ARG A 280 30.15 43.14 1.03
C ARG A 280 31.14 42.35 0.14
N GLN A 281 32.35 42.85 -0.12
CA GLN A 281 33.35 42.15 -0.94
C GLN A 281 34.40 41.39 -0.12
N GLU A 282 34.66 41.77 1.13
CA GLU A 282 35.64 41.11 2.00
C GLU A 282 35.08 39.79 2.58
N THR A 283 33.78 39.75 2.90
CA THR A 283 33.12 38.59 3.50
C THR A 283 33.03 37.40 2.54
N VAL A 284 32.90 37.64 1.23
CA VAL A 284 32.84 36.58 0.22
C VAL A 284 34.21 35.92 0.01
N ARG A 285 35.31 36.69 0.08
CA ARG A 285 36.67 36.15 -0.02
C ARG A 285 37.07 35.33 1.22
N GLN A 286 36.68 35.78 2.42
CA GLN A 286 36.95 35.02 3.64
C GLN A 286 36.11 33.73 3.73
N GLN A 287 34.85 33.73 3.26
CA GLN A 287 34.04 32.52 3.19
C GLN A 287 34.57 31.50 2.17
N HIS A 288 35.10 31.95 1.02
CA HIS A 288 35.71 31.05 0.03
C HIS A 288 37.02 30.40 0.53
N GLN A 289 37.88 31.16 1.22
CA GLN A 289 39.10 30.61 1.83
C GLN A 289 38.80 29.67 3.01
N TYR A 290 37.72 29.89 3.75
CA TYR A 290 37.31 29.00 4.84
C TYR A 290 36.79 27.64 4.33
N HIS A 291 36.00 27.63 3.26
CA HIS A 291 35.54 26.37 2.63
C HIS A 291 36.64 25.59 1.90
N GLN A 292 37.64 26.26 1.32
CA GLN A 292 38.79 25.57 0.72
C GLN A 292 39.75 24.95 1.76
N ARG A 293 39.76 25.44 3.01
CA ARG A 293 40.54 24.80 4.09
C ARG A 293 39.83 23.58 4.69
N GLN A 294 38.51 23.62 4.85
CA GLN A 294 37.77 22.47 5.39
C GLN A 294 37.71 21.25 4.46
N THR A 295 37.87 21.44 3.14
CA THR A 295 37.87 20.32 2.17
C THR A 295 39.20 19.58 2.08
N ASN A 296 40.28 20.12 2.67
CA ASN A 296 41.62 19.52 2.63
C ASN A 296 42.03 18.83 3.95
N GLU A 297 41.20 18.88 5.01
CA GLU A 297 41.46 18.26 6.31
C GLU A 297 40.39 17.22 6.70
N ILE A 298 39.77 16.55 5.72
CA ILE A 298 38.99 15.33 6.02
C ILE A 298 40.01 14.19 6.14
N ASP A 299 40.33 13.86 7.39
CA ASP A 299 41.22 12.76 7.74
C ASP A 299 40.77 11.45 7.07
N SER A 300 41.66 10.81 6.33
CA SER A 300 41.41 9.59 5.56
C SER A 300 40.97 8.39 6.41
N GLN A 301 41.00 8.52 7.74
CA GLN A 301 40.53 7.53 8.71
C GLN A 301 39.12 7.82 9.26
N SER A 302 38.51 8.95 8.92
CA SER A 302 37.11 9.24 9.26
C SER A 302 36.17 8.46 8.33
N PRO A 303 35.03 7.93 8.83
CA PRO A 303 33.99 7.31 7.99
C PRO A 303 33.56 8.19 6.81
N LEU A 304 33.60 9.51 6.96
CA LEU A 304 33.29 10.47 5.88
C LEU A 304 34.42 10.56 4.84
N GLY A 305 35.68 10.38 5.24
CA GLY A 305 36.83 10.37 4.32
C GLY A 305 36.80 9.18 3.37
N TRP A 306 36.41 8.01 3.88
CA TRP A 306 36.25 6.80 3.06
C TRP A 306 35.12 6.94 2.03
N ILE A 307 33.99 7.56 2.40
CA ILE A 307 32.87 7.81 1.46
C ILE A 307 33.31 8.74 0.33
N VAL A 308 34.05 9.79 0.65
CA VAL A 308 34.55 10.75 -0.34
C VAL A 308 35.55 10.08 -1.30
N GLU A 309 36.47 9.26 -0.79
CA GLU A 309 37.42 8.54 -1.67
C GLU A 309 36.73 7.50 -2.55
N LYS A 310 35.79 6.73 -2.00
CA LYS A 310 35.00 5.78 -2.79
C LYS A 310 34.19 6.48 -3.89
N GLY A 311 33.60 7.63 -3.59
CA GLY A 311 32.91 8.46 -4.58
C GLY A 311 33.83 8.97 -5.70
N LYS A 312 35.08 9.30 -5.39
CA LYS A 312 36.09 9.68 -6.40
C LYS A 312 36.48 8.51 -7.29
N GLU A 313 36.68 7.32 -6.71
CA GLU A 313 37.00 6.11 -7.47
C GLU A 313 35.87 5.69 -8.40
N ASP A 314 34.62 5.70 -7.92
CA ASP A 314 33.44 5.36 -8.72
C ASP A 314 33.22 6.38 -9.87
N LEU A 315 33.45 7.67 -9.61
CA LEU A 315 33.39 8.71 -10.64
C LEU A 315 34.49 8.51 -11.69
N LYS A 316 35.73 8.21 -11.26
CA LYS A 316 36.84 7.94 -12.18
C LYS A 316 36.54 6.74 -13.09
N ARG A 317 36.00 5.66 -12.52
CA ARG A 317 35.61 4.46 -13.27
C ARG A 317 34.51 4.75 -14.29
N THR A 318 33.53 5.55 -13.90
CA THR A 318 32.44 5.98 -14.79
C THR A 318 32.97 6.79 -15.98
N VAL A 319 33.92 7.69 -15.73
CA VAL A 319 34.58 8.48 -16.80
C VAL A 319 35.39 7.57 -17.74
N GLU A 320 36.15 6.62 -17.21
CA GLU A 320 36.90 5.66 -18.03
C GLU A 320 35.99 4.79 -18.91
N ASP A 321 34.86 4.34 -18.38
CA ASP A 321 33.90 3.55 -19.16
C ASP A 321 33.19 4.39 -20.23
N ALA A 322 32.87 5.65 -19.93
CA ALA A 322 32.35 6.59 -20.94
C ALA A 322 33.36 6.81 -22.08
N GLN A 323 34.66 6.96 -21.76
CA GLN A 323 35.71 7.10 -22.77
C GLN A 323 35.84 5.85 -23.66
N LYS A 324 35.72 4.63 -23.09
CA LYS A 324 35.72 3.38 -23.89
C LYS A 324 34.54 3.30 -24.84
N VAL A 325 33.36 3.75 -24.41
CA VAL A 325 32.16 3.78 -25.27
C VAL A 325 32.36 4.77 -26.42
N VAL A 326 32.92 5.94 -26.17
CA VAL A 326 33.24 6.92 -27.20
C VAL A 326 34.25 6.37 -28.21
N ALA A 327 35.33 5.71 -27.74
CA ALA A 327 36.31 5.08 -28.63
C ALA A 327 35.67 4.01 -29.54
N LYS A 328 34.84 3.12 -28.97
CA LYS A 328 34.10 2.13 -29.76
C LYS A 328 33.17 2.76 -30.79
N GLY A 329 32.53 3.88 -30.46
CA GLY A 329 31.68 4.62 -31.40
C GLY A 329 32.49 5.20 -32.57
N GLN A 330 33.71 5.68 -32.31
CA GLN A 330 34.60 6.20 -33.35
C GLN A 330 35.11 5.09 -34.28
N ASP A 331 35.48 3.93 -33.74
CA ASP A 331 35.89 2.76 -34.55
C ASP A 331 34.76 2.30 -35.48
N LEU A 332 33.52 2.30 -34.98
CA LEU A 332 32.35 1.90 -35.75
C LEU A 332 32.08 2.90 -36.90
N LEU A 333 32.21 4.19 -36.63
CA LEU A 333 32.08 5.22 -37.66
C LEU A 333 33.18 5.12 -38.73
N GLN A 334 34.42 4.78 -38.35
CA GLN A 334 35.49 4.52 -39.31
C GLN A 334 35.18 3.31 -40.20
N SER A 335 34.67 2.21 -39.62
CA SER A 335 34.32 1.00 -40.38
C SER A 335 33.18 1.22 -41.40
N ILE A 336 32.30 2.19 -41.17
CA ILE A 336 31.21 2.54 -42.10
C ILE A 336 31.71 3.51 -43.18
N SER A 337 32.77 4.27 -42.90
CA SER A 337 33.34 5.26 -43.82
C SER A 337 34.30 4.68 -44.85
N GLU A 338 34.67 3.39 -44.75
CA GLU A 338 35.47 2.73 -45.78
C GLU A 338 34.62 2.57 -47.06
N PRO A 339 35.03 3.20 -48.18
CA PRO A 339 34.29 3.09 -49.42
C PRO A 339 34.36 1.64 -49.92
N VAL A 340 33.20 1.01 -50.06
CA VAL A 340 33.06 -0.27 -50.75
C VAL A 340 33.62 -0.09 -52.17
N SER A 341 34.79 -0.68 -52.42
CA SER A 341 35.41 -0.72 -53.74
C SER A 341 34.42 -1.36 -54.72
N ALA A 342 33.98 -0.57 -55.70
CA ALA A 342 32.91 -0.90 -56.64
C ALA A 342 33.36 -1.87 -57.76
N ASP A 343 34.09 -2.94 -57.44
CA ASP A 343 34.67 -3.82 -58.47
C ASP A 343 34.49 -5.33 -58.22
N GLN A 344 33.60 -5.75 -57.31
CA GLN A 344 33.40 -7.17 -56.99
C GLN A 344 31.94 -7.66 -56.98
N THR A 345 31.08 -7.10 -57.82
CA THR A 345 29.75 -7.70 -58.10
C THR A 345 29.49 -7.74 -59.59
N ARG A 346 30.13 -8.68 -60.30
CA ARG A 346 29.72 -9.03 -61.67
C ARG A 346 29.67 -10.50 -62.05
N ASP A 347 30.01 -11.45 -61.17
CA ASP A 347 30.04 -12.87 -61.57
C ASP A 347 29.15 -13.86 -60.78
N ASP A 348 28.45 -13.46 -59.71
CA ASP A 348 27.66 -14.42 -58.91
C ASP A 348 26.16 -14.49 -59.23
N LEU A 349 25.68 -13.81 -60.28
CA LEU A 349 24.26 -13.83 -60.68
C LEU A 349 23.90 -14.88 -61.74
N ALA A 350 24.70 -15.94 -61.88
CA ALA A 350 24.51 -16.98 -62.89
C ALA A 350 24.48 -18.39 -62.30
N GLN A 351 23.80 -18.62 -61.16
CA GLN A 351 23.48 -19.99 -60.72
C GLN A 351 22.42 -20.02 -59.60
N GLN A 352 21.14 -19.83 -59.93
CA GLN A 352 20.08 -20.38 -59.09
C GLN A 352 18.90 -20.89 -59.92
N LYS A 353 18.88 -22.21 -60.06
CA LYS A 353 17.88 -23.02 -60.74
C LYS A 353 16.59 -23.11 -59.91
N GLN A 354 15.49 -23.20 -60.66
CA GLN A 354 14.08 -23.34 -60.27
C GLN A 354 13.78 -24.39 -59.17
N PRO A 355 12.65 -24.22 -58.45
CA PRO A 355 11.87 -25.35 -57.95
C PRO A 355 10.59 -25.58 -58.79
N ARG A 356 10.39 -26.88 -59.07
CA ARG A 356 9.25 -27.50 -59.76
C ARG A 356 7.97 -27.41 -58.94
N TYR A 357 6.87 -27.02 -59.58
CA TYR A 357 5.51 -27.35 -59.15
C TYR A 357 5.24 -28.84 -59.44
N ARG A 358 4.70 -29.58 -58.47
CA ARG A 358 4.16 -30.93 -58.66
C ARG A 358 2.85 -31.09 -57.90
N ASP A 359 1.89 -31.64 -58.62
CA ASP A 359 0.49 -31.88 -58.30
C ASP A 359 0.25 -32.74 -57.06
N GLN A 360 -0.77 -32.39 -56.28
CA GLN A 360 -1.64 -33.37 -55.61
C GLN A 360 -3.10 -32.95 -55.72
N ILE A 361 -3.81 -33.69 -56.57
CA ILE A 361 -5.27 -33.82 -56.64
C ILE A 361 -5.66 -34.96 -55.70
N SER A 362 -6.67 -34.77 -54.85
CA SER A 362 -7.57 -35.83 -54.36
C SER A 362 -8.87 -35.23 -53.82
N GLN A 363 -9.93 -36.02 -53.94
CA GLN A 363 -11.32 -35.64 -54.25
C GLN A 363 -12.22 -35.27 -53.04
N PRO A 364 -13.40 -34.69 -53.32
CA PRO A 364 -14.47 -34.47 -52.33
C PRO A 364 -15.47 -35.65 -52.31
N GLN A 365 -15.98 -36.01 -51.13
CA GLN A 365 -17.14 -36.89 -51.00
C GLN A 365 -18.40 -36.10 -50.65
N GLN A 366 -19.38 -36.18 -51.54
CA GLN A 366 -20.80 -35.99 -51.25
C GLN A 366 -21.47 -37.36 -51.23
N THR A 367 -22.38 -37.61 -50.28
CA THR A 367 -23.63 -38.33 -50.56
C THR A 367 -24.73 -38.05 -49.53
N ARG A 368 -25.87 -37.54 -50.08
CA ARG A 368 -27.31 -37.82 -49.81
C ARG A 368 -27.89 -37.60 -48.40
N LYS A 369 -28.89 -36.74 -48.17
CA LYS A 369 -30.28 -36.52 -48.70
C LYS A 369 -31.39 -37.37 -48.02
N THR A 370 -32.48 -36.64 -47.69
CA THR A 370 -33.88 -37.03 -47.35
C THR A 370 -34.11 -37.57 -45.92
N HIS A 371 -35.07 -37.08 -45.11
CA HIS A 371 -36.51 -36.89 -45.35
C HIS A 371 -37.14 -35.87 -44.35
N ASN A 372 -38.23 -35.22 -44.77
CA ASN A 372 -39.16 -34.29 -44.08
C ASN A 372 -40.49 -35.06 -43.83
N PRO A 373 -41.65 -34.53 -43.33
CA PRO A 373 -42.01 -33.43 -42.41
C PRO A 373 -43.05 -33.87 -41.32
N ASP A 374 -43.60 -32.87 -40.60
CA ASP A 374 -44.95 -32.79 -39.99
C ASP A 374 -45.26 -33.47 -38.64
N ARG A 375 -45.48 -32.66 -37.60
CA ARG A 375 -46.80 -32.49 -36.93
C ARG A 375 -46.73 -31.54 -35.73
N TYR A 376 -47.43 -30.41 -35.83
CA TYR A 376 -48.09 -29.74 -34.70
C TYR A 376 -49.29 -30.61 -34.23
N PRO A 377 -49.76 -30.48 -32.97
CA PRO A 377 -50.80 -29.48 -32.70
C PRO A 377 -50.67 -28.73 -31.36
N LYS A 378 -51.33 -27.56 -31.36
CA LYS A 378 -51.76 -26.77 -30.20
C LYS A 378 -52.86 -27.51 -29.40
N ASN A 379 -52.95 -27.21 -28.10
CA ASN A 379 -54.17 -26.89 -27.31
C ASN A 379 -53.73 -26.65 -25.85
N PHE A 380 -53.81 -25.42 -25.31
CA PHE A 380 -54.92 -24.89 -24.50
C PHE A 380 -55.45 -25.85 -23.42
N THR A 381 -55.31 -25.49 -22.14
CA THR A 381 -56.42 -25.15 -21.21
C THR A 381 -55.87 -24.53 -19.92
N SER A 382 -56.57 -23.49 -19.47
CA SER A 382 -56.49 -22.69 -18.25
C SER A 382 -57.06 -23.40 -17.00
N GLN A 383 -56.52 -23.08 -15.82
CA GLN A 383 -57.18 -23.07 -14.48
C GLN A 383 -56.17 -22.38 -13.52
N GLN A 384 -56.37 -21.19 -12.95
CA GLN A 384 -57.34 -20.71 -11.94
C GLN A 384 -57.37 -21.48 -10.61
N HIS A 385 -57.25 -20.69 -9.53
CA HIS A 385 -57.39 -20.98 -8.09
C HIS A 385 -56.19 -21.69 -7.42
N GLN A 386 -55.74 -21.35 -6.20
CA GLN A 386 -56.33 -20.56 -5.12
C GLN A 386 -55.21 -20.08 -4.17
N THR A 387 -55.47 -18.93 -3.54
CA THR A 387 -54.81 -18.35 -2.37
C THR A 387 -54.95 -19.24 -1.14
N GLU A 388 -53.86 -19.49 -0.40
CA GLU A 388 -53.94 -19.75 1.03
C GLU A 388 -52.88 -18.95 1.80
N ASP A 389 -53.42 -18.15 2.71
CA ASP A 389 -52.77 -17.41 3.79
C ASP A 389 -51.88 -18.32 4.66
N PHE A 390 -50.64 -17.92 4.89
CA PHE A 390 -49.94 -18.27 6.12
C PHE A 390 -49.38 -17.01 6.76
N GLY A 391 -50.22 -16.38 7.57
CA GLY A 391 -49.83 -15.32 8.49
C GLY A 391 -48.93 -15.87 9.60
N PHE A 392 -47.66 -15.45 9.59
CA PHE A 392 -46.79 -15.54 10.76
C PHE A 392 -46.90 -14.23 11.55
N LYS A 393 -47.49 -14.31 12.75
CA LYS A 393 -47.33 -13.31 13.81
C LYS A 393 -46.86 -13.97 15.11
N PRO A 394 -46.15 -13.22 15.97
CA PRO A 394 -45.18 -13.76 16.93
C PRO A 394 -45.80 -14.17 18.26
N LYS A 395 -45.21 -15.19 18.90
CA LYS A 395 -45.47 -15.53 20.30
C LYS A 395 -44.60 -14.68 21.23
N GLN A 396 -45.24 -14.04 22.20
CA GLN A 396 -44.66 -13.56 23.46
C GLN A 396 -45.52 -14.07 24.64
N PRO A 397 -45.02 -14.01 25.88
CA PRO A 397 -44.98 -15.18 26.77
C PRO A 397 -46.14 -15.23 27.78
N GLU A 398 -46.48 -16.44 28.21
CA GLU A 398 -47.31 -16.66 29.38
C GLU A 398 -46.45 -16.95 30.62
N THR A 399 -46.52 -16.01 31.55
CA THR A 399 -46.40 -16.22 33.00
C THR A 399 -47.47 -17.20 33.48
N GLU A 400 -47.07 -18.21 34.25
CA GLU A 400 -47.92 -18.71 35.33
C GLU A 400 -47.10 -19.19 36.51
N SER A 401 -47.66 -18.92 37.68
CA SER A 401 -47.03 -18.89 38.97
C SER A 401 -47.64 -19.98 39.88
N GLN A 402 -46.80 -20.44 40.80
CA GLN A 402 -47.11 -20.81 42.19
C GLN A 402 -47.50 -22.25 42.61
N LYS A 403 -46.88 -22.54 43.77
CA LYS A 403 -47.22 -23.39 44.93
C LYS A 403 -46.55 -24.77 44.98
N SER A 404 -46.05 -25.26 46.11
CA SER A 404 -45.80 -24.76 47.48
C SER A 404 -45.18 -25.94 48.26
N GLN A 405 -44.28 -25.67 49.22
CA GLN A 405 -44.15 -26.28 50.58
C GLN A 405 -42.73 -25.96 51.11
N GLN A 406 -42.56 -25.01 52.03
CA GLN A 406 -42.68 -25.08 53.50
C GLN A 406 -41.59 -25.92 54.19
N ASN A 407 -40.71 -25.23 54.93
CA ASN A 407 -40.46 -25.48 56.35
C ASN A 407 -39.90 -24.22 57.03
N GLU A 408 -40.57 -23.82 58.12
CA GLU A 408 -40.16 -22.90 59.19
C GLU A 408 -39.00 -23.54 59.99
N THR A 409 -38.25 -22.94 60.92
CA THR A 409 -38.42 -21.90 61.96
C THR A 409 -36.97 -21.53 62.39
N GLN A 410 -36.53 -20.36 62.88
CA GLN A 410 -36.78 -19.68 64.17
C GLN A 410 -35.68 -18.57 64.23
N GLN A 411 -35.98 -17.27 64.16
CA GLN A 411 -36.31 -16.33 65.23
C GLN A 411 -35.36 -16.32 66.45
N SER A 412 -34.60 -15.23 66.59
CA SER A 412 -34.40 -14.54 67.88
C SER A 412 -33.85 -13.13 67.65
N ASP A 413 -34.67 -12.17 68.07
CA ASP A 413 -34.42 -10.74 68.15
C ASP A 413 -33.25 -10.39 69.09
N SER A 414 -32.63 -9.21 68.90
CA SER A 414 -32.99 -8.03 69.71
C SER A 414 -31.83 -7.04 69.97
N VAL A 415 -32.26 -5.77 69.98
CA VAL A 415 -31.80 -4.61 70.77
C VAL A 415 -30.82 -3.59 70.16
N GLN A 416 -31.33 -2.36 70.27
CA GLN A 416 -30.86 -1.02 69.91
C GLN A 416 -29.77 -0.48 70.85
N ASN A 417 -28.98 0.49 70.36
CA ASN A 417 -28.65 1.78 71.00
C ASN A 417 -27.60 2.46 70.09
N SER A 418 -27.92 3.57 69.42
CA SER A 418 -27.99 4.96 69.92
C SER A 418 -26.62 5.63 70.06
N ASP A 419 -26.61 6.87 69.56
CA ASP A 419 -25.76 8.00 69.94
C ASP A 419 -24.44 8.27 69.18
N SER A 420 -24.55 9.28 68.31
CA SER A 420 -23.89 10.59 68.43
C SER A 420 -22.41 10.63 68.82
N GLN A 421 -21.57 11.20 67.95
CA GLN A 421 -21.11 12.59 68.09
C GLN A 421 -20.17 13.00 66.95
N ASP A 422 -20.39 14.23 66.48
CA ASP A 422 -19.43 15.11 65.80
C ASP A 422 -18.03 15.04 66.42
N TRP A 423 -16.97 15.28 65.64
CA TRP A 423 -15.85 16.20 65.98
C TRP A 423 -14.98 16.38 64.71
N PHE A 424 -14.99 17.61 64.20
CA PHE A 424 -14.02 18.33 63.33
C PHE A 424 -13.58 17.77 61.97
#